data_AF-A0A7C5P2Q2-F1
#
_entry.id   AF-A0A7C5P2Q2-F1
#
_cell.length_a   1.000
_cell.length_b   1.000
_cell.length_c   1.000
_cell.angle_alpha   90.00
_cell.angle_beta   90.00
_cell.angle_gamma   90.00
#
_symmetry.space_group_name_H-M   'P 1'
#
loop_
_entity.id
_entity.type
_entity.pdbx_description
1 polymer ?
#
loop_
_entity_poly.entity_id
_entity_poly.type
_entity_poly.pdbx_seq_one_letter_code
_entity_poly.pdbx_strand_id
1 'polypeptide(L)' 'MSPCATATRLASESLDRPLTAKERRALRWHLVMCHLCRRYDKQLHDLHDILHRHPETITRPAAGLSPAARERITRALQN' A
#
# COMPACT_ATOMS: atom_id res chain seq x y z
N MET A 1 -5.68 -19.88 -12.29
CA MET A 1 -6.17 -18.49 -12.21
C MET A 1 -6.58 -18.21 -10.77
N SER A 2 -6.03 -17.18 -10.12
CA SER A 2 -6.54 -16.72 -8.82
C SER A 2 -7.81 -15.88 -9.00
N PRO A 3 -8.73 -15.85 -8.02
CA PRO A 3 -9.86 -14.93 -8.03
C PRO A 3 -9.41 -13.46 -8.05
N CYS A 4 -10.24 -12.56 -8.60
CA CYS A 4 -9.96 -11.13 -8.64
C CYS A 4 -9.66 -10.56 -7.24
N ALA A 5 -10.41 -11.00 -6.21
CA ALA A 5 -10.17 -10.58 -4.83
C ALA A 5 -8.76 -10.92 -4.31
N THR A 6 -8.20 -12.06 -4.74
CA THR A 6 -6.82 -12.43 -4.41
C THR A 6 -5.83 -11.55 -5.19
N ALA A 7 -6.12 -11.28 -6.47
CA ALA A 7 -5.25 -10.45 -7.30
C ALA A 7 -5.19 -8.99 -6.80
N THR A 8 -6.33 -8.38 -6.47
CA THR A 8 -6.37 -7.01 -5.92
C THR A 8 -5.68 -6.94 -4.55
N ARG A 9 -5.87 -7.95 -3.70
CA ARG A 9 -5.14 -8.04 -2.43
C ARG A 9 -3.62 -8.12 -2.65
N LEU A 10 -3.15 -8.98 -3.54
CA LEU A 10 -1.72 -9.12 -3.83
C LEU A 10 -1.13 -7.84 -4.46
N ALA A 11 -1.89 -7.14 -5.30
CA ALA A 11 -1.49 -5.85 -5.85
C ALA A 11 -1.30 -4.80 -4.75
N SER A 12 -2.24 -4.70 -3.80
CA SER A 12 -2.09 -3.85 -2.61
C SER A 12 -0.89 -4.24 -1.76
N GLU A 13 -0.78 -5.52 -1.40
CA GLU A 13 0.33 -6.02 -0.57
C GLU A 13 1.69 -5.79 -1.23
N SER A 14 1.76 -5.71 -2.56
CA SER A 14 3.02 -5.45 -3.27
C SER A 14 3.58 -4.04 -3.06
N LEU A 15 2.74 -3.09 -2.65
CA LEU A 15 3.17 -1.73 -2.27
C LEU A 15 3.70 -1.68 -0.84
N ASP A 16 3.16 -2.52 0.05
CA ASP A 16 3.54 -2.52 1.47
C ASP A 16 4.73 -3.44 1.77
N ARG A 17 4.83 -4.57 1.04
CA ARG A 17 5.85 -5.58 1.24
C ARG A 17 6.31 -6.22 -0.06
N PRO A 18 7.54 -6.76 -0.10
CA PRO A 18 7.92 -7.64 -1.20
C PRO A 18 7.04 -8.89 -1.22
N LEU A 19 6.43 -9.15 -2.37
CA LEU A 19 5.75 -10.42 -2.63
C LEU A 19 6.77 -11.56 -2.77
N THR A 20 6.38 -12.75 -2.30
CA THR A 20 7.10 -13.99 -2.59
C THR A 20 7.07 -14.29 -4.08
N ALA A 21 8.00 -15.12 -4.57
CA ALA A 21 8.04 -15.51 -5.98
C ALA A 21 6.74 -16.18 -6.45
N LYS A 22 6.07 -16.95 -5.58
CA LYS A 22 4.80 -17.61 -5.88
C LYS A 22 3.66 -16.58 -6.03
N GLU A 23 3.55 -15.64 -5.10
CA GLU A 23 2.55 -14.56 -5.13
C GLU A 23 2.74 -13.68 -6.38
N ARG A 24 3.98 -13.28 -6.67
CA ARG A 24 4.30 -12.48 -7.84
C ARG A 24 3.94 -13.18 -9.15
N ARG A 25 4.13 -14.51 -9.23
CA ARG A 25 3.70 -15.28 -10.42
C ARG A 25 2.18 -15.37 -10.51
N ALA A 26 1.49 -15.63 -9.40
CA ALA A 26 0.03 -15.71 -9.37
C ALA A 26 -0.61 -14.38 -9.81
N LEU A 27 -0.11 -13.26 -9.28
CA LEU A 27 -0.56 -11.93 -9.66
C LEU A 27 -0.31 -11.67 -11.16
N ARG A 28 0.92 -11.87 -11.65
CA ARG A 28 1.26 -11.66 -13.08
C ARG A 28 0.36 -12.47 -14.01
N TRP A 29 0.11 -13.74 -13.70
CA TRP A 29 -0.78 -14.57 -14.51
C TRP A 29 -2.21 -14.04 -14.55
N HIS A 30 -2.75 -13.58 -13.42
CA HIS A 30 -4.09 -12.98 -13.40
C HIS A 30 -4.13 -11.65 -14.17
N LEU A 31 -3.10 -10.82 -14.05
CA LEU A 31 -3.02 -9.54 -14.76
C LEU A 31 -2.88 -9.69 -16.27
N VAL A 32 -2.45 -10.83 -16.80
CA VAL A 32 -2.47 -11.10 -18.26
C VAL A 32 -3.90 -11.25 -18.75
N MET A 33 -4.73 -12.01 -18.03
CA MET A 33 -6.06 -12.42 -18.48
C MET A 33 -7.20 -11.49 -18.05
N CYS A 34 -7.03 -10.70 -16.99
CA CYS A 34 -8.08 -9.81 -16.47
C CYS A 34 -7.75 -8.34 -16.73
N HIS A 35 -8.45 -7.71 -17.68
CA HIS A 35 -8.27 -6.29 -17.99
C HIS A 35 -8.58 -5.37 -16.81
N LEU A 36 -9.62 -5.69 -16.02
CA LEU A 36 -10.02 -4.88 -14.86
C LEU A 36 -8.94 -4.85 -13.79
N CYS A 37 -8.37 -6.02 -13.44
CA CYS A 37 -7.31 -6.09 -12.45
C CYS A 37 -6.01 -5.42 -12.94
N ARG A 38 -5.72 -5.49 -14.25
CA ARG A 38 -4.59 -4.77 -14.86
C ARG A 38 -4.76 -3.25 -14.78
N ARG A 39 -5.97 -2.74 -15.01
CA ARG A 39 -6.29 -1.32 -14.83
C ARG A 39 -6.17 -0.89 -13.37
N TYR A 40 -6.73 -1.68 -12.46
CA TYR A 40 -6.64 -1.43 -11.02
C TYR A 40 -5.18 -1.38 -10.54
N ASP A 41 -4.36 -2.36 -10.92
CA ASP A 41 -2.94 -2.43 -10.56
C ASP A 41 -2.18 -1.18 -11.04
N LYS A 42 -2.44 -0.73 -12.27
CA LYS A 42 -1.88 0.52 -12.79
C LYS A 42 -2.32 1.74 -11.98
N GLN A 43 -3.62 1.90 -11.71
CA GLN A 43 -4.15 3.03 -10.94
C GLN A 43 -3.58 3.08 -9.53
N LEU A 44 -3.40 1.92 -8.92
CA LEU A 44 -2.85 1.78 -7.58
C LEU A 44 -1.38 2.22 -7.53
N HIS A 45 -0.56 1.80 -8.50
CA HIS A 45 0.82 2.27 -8.63
C HIS A 45 0.90 3.76 -8.94
N ASP A 46 0.09 4.26 -9.89
CA ASP A 46 0.06 5.68 -10.26
C ASP A 46 -0.30 6.54 -9.02
N LEU A 47 -1.28 6.12 -8.22
CA LEU A 47 -1.63 6.78 -6.96
C LEU A 47 -0.46 6.76 -5.97
N HIS A 48 0.10 5.58 -5.68
CA HIS A 48 1.22 5.43 -4.75
C HIS A 48 2.38 6.36 -5.12
N ASP A 49 2.74 6.35 -6.40
CA ASP A 49 3.75 7.21 -6.97
C ASP A 49 3.48 8.71 -6.81
N ILE A 50 2.25 9.17 -7.07
CA ILE A 50 1.84 10.56 -6.88
C ILE A 50 1.97 10.95 -5.40
N LEU A 51 1.51 10.09 -4.48
CA LEU A 51 1.59 10.32 -3.04
C LEU A 51 3.05 10.45 -2.57
N HIS A 52 3.95 9.63 -3.13
CA HIS A 52 5.37 9.65 -2.76
C HIS A 52 6.15 10.80 -3.40
N ARG A 53 5.78 11.26 -4.60
CA ARG A 53 6.47 12.36 -5.30
C ARG A 53 6.02 13.75 -4.86
N HIS A 54 4.82 13.88 -4.30
CA HIS A 54 4.22 15.16 -3.94
C HIS A 54 3.73 15.22 -2.48
N PRO A 55 4.60 15.01 -1.48
CA PRO A 55 4.22 15.07 -0.07
C PRO A 55 3.65 16.45 0.34
N GLU A 56 4.01 17.52 -0.37
CA GLU A 56 3.49 18.88 -0.17
C GLU A 56 2.07 19.08 -0.70
N THR A 57 1.70 18.38 -1.78
CA THR A 57 0.37 18.53 -2.40
C THR A 57 -0.71 17.87 -1.54
N ILE A 58 -0.31 16.90 -0.72
CA ILE A 58 -1.12 16.28 0.33
C ILE A 58 -0.52 16.72 1.66
N THR A 59 -0.53 18.03 1.89
CA THR A 59 -0.17 18.58 3.20
C THR A 59 -1.13 18.00 4.23
N ARG A 60 -0.69 16.93 4.90
CA ARG A 60 -1.11 16.63 6.26
C ARG A 60 -0.73 17.88 7.05
N PRO A 61 -1.64 18.53 7.81
CA PRO A 61 -1.19 19.55 8.76
C PRO A 61 -0.06 18.92 9.57
N ALA A 62 0.98 19.70 9.88
CA ALA A 62 2.11 19.26 10.69
C ALA A 62 1.66 18.97 12.14
N ALA A 63 0.68 18.08 12.31
CA ALA A 63 0.26 17.53 13.57
C ALA A 63 1.24 16.42 13.93
N GLY A 64 2.45 16.85 14.31
CA GLY A 64 3.22 16.07 15.26
C GLY A 64 2.36 15.83 16.51
N LEU A 65 2.62 14.73 17.21
CA LEU A 65 1.98 14.49 18.50
C LEU A 65 2.23 15.69 19.42
N SER A 66 1.22 16.13 20.17
CA SER A 66 1.46 17.04 21.27
C SER A 66 2.46 16.41 22.25
N PRO A 67 3.26 17.21 22.98
CA PRO A 67 4.22 16.67 23.94
C PRO A 67 3.58 15.66 24.92
N ALA A 68 2.37 15.97 25.40
CA ALA A 68 1.58 15.09 26.27
C ALA A 68 1.18 13.76 25.59
N ALA A 69 0.79 13.78 24.31
CA ALA A 69 0.45 12.56 23.59
C ALA A 69 1.68 11.66 23.36
N ARG A 70 2.84 12.26 23.08
CA ARG A 70 4.11 11.54 22.92
C ARG A 70 4.56 10.88 24.22
N GLU A 71 4.41 11.56 25.36
CA GLU A 71 4.76 11.00 26.67
C GLU A 71 3.90 9.79 27.04
N ARG A 72 2.58 9.87 26.82
CA ARG A 72 1.66 8.75 27.08
C ARG A 72 2.02 7.50 26.27
N ILE A 73 2.34 7.66 24.98
CA ILE A 73 2.71 6.54 24.10
C ILE A 73 4.05 5.93 24.56
N THR A 74 5.02 6.77 24.91
CA THR A 74 6.35 6.29 25.36
C THR A 74 6.21 5.47 26.65
N ARG A 75 5.40 5.93 27.61
CA ARG A 75 5.14 5.22 28.87
C ARG A 75 4.46 3.87 28.64
N ALA A 76 3.54 3.79 27.69
CA ALA A 76 2.83 2.56 27.36
C ALA A 76 3.72 1.48 26.71
N LEU A 77 4.79 1.87 26.02
CA LEU A 77 5.75 0.95 25.38
C LEU A 77 6.82 0.41 26.32
N GLN A 78 6.95 0.98 27.53
CA GLN A 78 7.93 0.57 28.55
C GLN A 78 7.38 -0.50 29.52
N ASN A 79 6.20 -1.05 29.24
CA ASN A 79 5.49 -2.10 29.99
C ASN A 79 5.24 -3.31 29.10
#